data_AF-B9IU63-F1
#
_entry.id   AF-B9IU63-F1
#
_cell.length_a   1.000
_cell.length_b   1.000
_cell.length_c   1.000
_cell.angle_alpha   90.00
_cell.angle_beta   90.00
_cell.angle_gamma   90.00
#
_symmetry.space_group_name_H-M   'P 1'
#
loop_
_entity.id
_entity.type
_entity.pdbx_description
1 polymer ?
#
loop_
_entity_poly.entity_id
_entity_poly.type
_entity_poly.pdbx_seq_one_letter_code
_entity_poly.pdbx_strand_id
1 'polypeptide(L)'
;MPPMLVWEGQEYYVTHEPAKAEKVGQRLGEVTKKIETSEKPIKNSESNIVQEKTEVFTMIEEEKGPHSPLIIKEPDGEEYRIVRPMLKVL
;
A
#
# COMPACT_ATOMS: atom_id res chain seq x y z
N MET A 1 -7.67 8.07 12.61
CA MET A 1 -7.41 6.71 12.07
C MET A 1 -6.00 6.67 11.52
N PRO A 2 -5.26 5.54 11.63
CA PRO A 2 -3.97 5.43 10.98
C PRO A 2 -4.08 5.55 9.44
N PRO A 3 -3.01 5.97 8.76
CA PRO A 3 -2.97 6.02 7.29
C PRO A 3 -2.91 4.59 6.75
N MET A 4 -3.94 4.18 6.03
CA MET A 4 -4.16 2.77 5.68
C MET A 4 -4.48 2.56 4.21
N LEU A 5 -4.06 1.39 3.72
CA LEU A 5 -4.46 0.79 2.47
C LEU A 5 -4.94 -0.64 2.76
N VAL A 6 -6.08 -1.03 2.21
CA VAL A 6 -6.51 -2.43 2.21
C VAL A 6 -6.26 -3.02 0.83
N TRP A 7 -5.50 -4.11 0.78
CA TRP A 7 -5.18 -4.81 -0.47
C TRP A 7 -5.35 -6.32 -0.30
N GLU A 8 -6.18 -6.93 -1.13
CA GLU A 8 -6.56 -8.35 -1.08
C GLU A 8 -6.94 -8.83 0.33
N GLY A 9 -7.67 -8.00 1.08
CA GLY A 9 -8.10 -8.30 2.45
C GLY A 9 -7.04 -8.12 3.54
N GLN A 10 -5.79 -7.78 3.17
CA GLN A 10 -4.73 -7.42 4.09
C GLN A 10 -4.71 -5.90 4.34
N GLU A 11 -4.59 -5.51 5.60
CA GLU A 11 -4.43 -4.10 6.00
C GLU A 11 -2.94 -3.73 5.97
N TYR A 12 -2.61 -2.57 5.38
CA TYR A 12 -1.25 -2.03 5.32
C TYR A 12 -1.22 -0.64 5.94
N TYR A 13 -0.16 -0.34 6.69
CA TYR A 13 0.21 1.03 7.05
C TYR A 13 0.85 1.71 5.84
N VAL A 14 0.30 2.85 5.44
CA VAL A 14 0.95 3.73 4.46
C VAL A 14 2.03 4.52 5.19
N THR A 15 3.28 4.36 4.76
CA THR A 15 4.43 4.99 5.40
C THR A 15 4.99 6.13 4.54
N HIS A 16 5.92 6.91 5.09
CA HIS A 16 6.74 7.87 4.35
C HIS A 16 8.09 7.27 3.92
N GLU A 17 8.29 5.97 4.10
CA GLU A 17 9.54 5.30 3.72
C GLU A 17 9.63 5.22 2.19
N PRO A 18 10.67 5.82 1.58
CA PRO A 18 10.85 5.75 0.13
C PRO A 18 11.28 4.34 -0.29
N ALA A 19 10.78 3.89 -1.44
CA ALA A 19 11.25 2.67 -2.09
C ALA A 19 12.16 3.03 -3.26
N LYS A 20 13.25 2.28 -3.40
CA LYS A 20 14.11 2.40 -4.59
C LYS A 20 13.42 1.74 -5.80
N ALA A 21 13.61 2.31 -6.99
CA ALA A 21 13.05 1.77 -8.23
C ALA A 21 13.47 0.30 -8.48
N GLU A 22 14.69 -0.09 -8.09
CA GLU A 22 15.21 -1.47 -8.19
C GLU A 22 14.45 -2.49 -7.32
N LYS A 23 13.68 -2.02 -6.33
CA LYS A 23 12.85 -2.86 -5.46
C LYS A 23 11.41 -2.97 -5.95
N VAL A 24 11.02 -2.22 -6.99
CA VAL A 24 9.66 -2.25 -7.54
C VAL A 24 9.49 -3.51 -8.37
N GLY A 25 8.55 -4.35 -7.96
CA GLY A 25 8.21 -5.59 -8.65
C GLY A 25 7.03 -5.44 -9.61
N GLN A 26 6.30 -6.54 -9.81
CA GLN A 26 5.10 -6.57 -10.63
C GLN A 26 4.03 -5.60 -10.10
N ARG A 27 3.41 -4.84 -11.01
CA ARG A 27 2.21 -4.04 -10.74
C ARG A 27 1.02 -4.97 -10.45
N LEU A 28 0.38 -4.75 -9.31
CA LEU A 28 -0.79 -5.47 -8.83
C LEU A 28 -2.10 -4.81 -9.27
N GLY A 29 -2.11 -3.48 -9.34
CA GLY A 29 -3.31 -2.71 -9.69
C GLY A 29 -3.19 -1.27 -9.19
N GLU A 30 -4.33 -0.67 -8.89
CA GLU A 30 -4.43 0.68 -8.35
C GLU A 30 -5.51 0.81 -7.29
N VAL A 31 -5.40 1.85 -6.47
CA VAL A 31 -6.43 2.28 -5.52
C VAL A 31 -7.65 2.76 -6.28
N THR A 32 -8.82 2.21 -5.96
CA THR A 32 -10.08 2.49 -6.66
C THR A 32 -10.97 3.47 -5.90
N LYS A 33 -10.74 3.62 -4.59
CA LYS A 33 -11.53 4.53 -3.77
C LYS A 33 -10.72 5.13 -2.62
N LYS A 34 -10.73 6.45 -2.53
CA LYS A 34 -10.33 7.18 -1.33
C LYS A 34 -11.55 7.43 -0.45
N ILE A 35 -11.50 6.99 0.79
CA ILE A 35 -12.52 7.28 1.81
C ILE A 35 -12.05 8.40 2.74
N GLU A 36 -12.94 8.82 3.65
CA GLU A 36 -12.65 9.85 4.64
C GLU A 36 -11.47 9.47 5.54
N THR A 37 -10.58 10.43 5.84
CA THR A 37 -9.40 10.19 6.68
C THR A 37 -9.74 9.76 8.10
N SER A 38 -10.95 10.08 8.59
CA SER A 38 -11.48 9.64 9.88
C SER A 38 -12.05 8.22 9.87
N GLU A 39 -12.23 7.60 8.70
CA GLU A 39 -12.82 6.27 8.54
C GLU A 39 -11.76 5.18 8.38
N LYS A 40 -12.17 3.93 8.68
CA LYS A 40 -11.37 2.73 8.45
C LYS A 40 -11.70 2.14 7.07
N PRO A 41 -10.75 2.08 6.10
CA PRO A 41 -10.92 1.26 4.92
C PRO A 41 -11.12 -0.20 5.31
N ILE A 42 -12.07 -0.86 4.66
CA ILE A 42 -12.44 -2.26 4.94
C ILE A 42 -12.53 -3.10 3.67
N LYS A 43 -12.68 -2.48 2.49
CA LYS A 43 -12.75 -3.21 1.22
C LYS A 43 -11.43 -3.18 0.49
N ASN A 44 -11.23 -4.16 -0.39
CA ASN A 44 -10.07 -4.20 -1.27
C ASN A 44 -9.92 -2.88 -2.03
N SER A 45 -8.68 -2.40 -2.18
CA SER A 45 -8.32 -1.20 -2.94
C SER A 45 -8.93 0.10 -2.37
N GLU A 46 -9.29 0.11 -1.08
CA GLU A 46 -9.65 1.33 -0.34
C GLU A 46 -8.46 1.89 0.43
N SER A 47 -8.36 3.22 0.45
CA SER A 47 -7.46 3.94 1.35
C SER A 47 -8.15 5.14 1.97
N ASN A 48 -7.72 5.54 3.17
CA ASN A 48 -8.14 6.78 3.81
C ASN A 48 -7.10 7.92 3.67
N ILE A 49 -6.00 7.67 2.95
CA ILE A 49 -4.87 8.60 2.85
C ILE A 49 -4.41 8.82 1.41
N VAL A 50 -4.13 7.75 0.65
CA VAL A 50 -3.65 7.88 -0.74
C VAL A 50 -4.80 8.07 -1.72
N GLN A 51 -4.50 8.69 -2.86
CA GLN A 51 -5.50 9.05 -3.85
C GLN A 51 -5.96 7.84 -4.68
N GLU A 52 -7.13 7.96 -5.30
CA GLU A 52 -7.53 7.05 -6.38
C GLU A 52 -6.48 7.06 -7.50
N LYS A 53 -6.34 5.93 -8.20
CA LYS A 53 -5.30 5.66 -9.21
C LYS A 53 -3.87 5.56 -8.67
N THR A 54 -3.66 5.62 -7.35
CA THR A 54 -2.37 5.27 -6.75
C THR A 54 -2.05 3.82 -7.13
N GLU A 55 -0.95 3.62 -7.83
CA GLU A 55 -0.53 2.30 -8.30
C GLU A 55 0.06 1.48 -7.15
N VAL A 56 -0.19 0.17 -7.16
CA VAL A 56 0.28 -0.78 -6.14
C VAL A 56 1.13 -1.85 -6.81
N PHE A 57 2.28 -2.15 -6.22
CA PHE A 57 3.29 -3.08 -6.73
C PHE A 57 3.72 -4.06 -5.65
N THR A 58 4.13 -5.25 -6.07
CA THR A 58 4.94 -6.13 -5.23
C THR A 58 6.31 -5.50 -4.96
N MET A 59 6.93 -5.87 -3.84
CA MET A 59 8.32 -5.52 -3.56
C MET A 59 9.23 -6.71 -3.90
N ILE A 60 10.34 -6.43 -4.57
CA ILE A 60 11.40 -7.42 -4.84
C ILE A 60 12.23 -7.57 -3.54
N GLU A 61 11.96 -8.62 -2.78
CA GLU A 61 12.63 -8.93 -1.51
C GLU A 61 13.44 -10.24 -1.59
N GLU A 62 14.50 -10.33 -0.76
CA GLU A 62 15.30 -11.56 -0.60
C GLU A 62 14.64 -12.56 0.36
N GLU A 63 13.87 -12.09 1.36
CA GLU A 63 13.06 -12.93 2.26
C GLU A 63 11.57 -12.76 1.96
N LYS A 64 10.85 -13.89 1.86
CA LYS A 64 9.40 -13.91 1.64
C LYS A 64 8.68 -14.29 2.93
N GLY A 65 7.89 -13.35 3.46
CA GLY A 65 6.89 -13.61 4.50
C GLY A 65 5.49 -13.80 3.91
N PRO A 66 4.52 -14.33 4.69
CA PRO A 66 3.12 -14.45 4.26
C PRO A 66 2.45 -13.09 3.96
N HIS A 67 3.00 -12.01 4.54
CA HIS A 67 2.61 -10.64 4.25
C HIS A 67 3.89 -9.85 3.98
N SER A 68 4.33 -9.79 2.73
CA SER A 68 5.43 -8.91 2.33
C SER A 68 4.93 -7.46 2.21
N PRO A 69 5.79 -6.46 2.46
CA PRO A 69 5.54 -5.08 2.08
C PRO A 69 5.13 -4.95 0.62
N LEU A 70 4.31 -3.94 0.35
CA LEU A 70 3.99 -3.50 -1.01
C LEU A 70 4.65 -2.14 -1.26
N ILE A 71 4.71 -1.77 -2.53
CA ILE A 71 5.14 -0.44 -2.95
C ILE A 71 3.95 0.27 -3.59
N ILE A 72 3.84 1.57 -3.34
CA ILE A 72 2.84 2.42 -3.96
C ILE A 72 3.48 3.60 -4.71
N LYS A 73 2.78 4.12 -5.71
CA LYS A 73 3.13 5.36 -6.42
C LYS A 73 1.86 6.18 -6.66
N GLU A 74 1.82 7.41 -6.14
CA GLU A 74 0.69 8.31 -6.38
C GLU A 74 0.69 8.82 -7.83
N PRO A 75 -0.47 9.13 -8.43
CA PRO A 75 -0.58 9.51 -9.84
C PRO A 75 0.29 10.71 -10.23
N ASP A 76 0.42 11.69 -9.34
CA ASP A 76 1.22 12.90 -9.54
C ASP A 76 2.56 12.85 -8.78
N GLY A 77 2.90 11.69 -8.19
CA GLY A 77 4.10 11.49 -7.38
C GLY A 77 5.24 10.86 -8.19
N GLU A 78 6.44 11.42 -8.08
CA GLU A 78 7.64 10.82 -8.68
C GLU A 78 8.21 9.67 -7.82
N GLU A 79 7.93 9.70 -6.51
CA GLU A 79 8.51 8.77 -5.53
C GLU A 79 7.64 7.53 -5.30
N TYR A 80 8.30 6.38 -5.25
CA TYR A 80 7.71 5.14 -4.72
C TYR A 80 7.79 5.14 -3.20
N ARG A 81 6.77 4.63 -2.52
CA ARG A 81 6.75 4.47 -1.05
C ARG A 81 6.46 3.05 -0.64
N ILE A 82 7.05 2.60 0.46
CA ILE A 82 6.79 1.30 1.06
C ILE A 82 5.52 1.38 1.91
N VAL A 83 4.62 0.41 1.75
CA VAL A 83 3.50 0.18 2.68
C VAL A 83 3.72 -1.15 3.38
N ARG A 84 3.58 -1.15 4.70
CA ARG A 84 3.96 -2.28 5.55
C ARG A 84 2.71 -3.00 6.07
N PRO A 85 2.64 -4.34 6.01
CA PRO A 85 1.45 -5.06 6.43
C PRO A 85 1.26 -4.90 7.93
N MET A 86 0.01 -4.70 8.33
CA MET A 86 -0.38 -4.82 9.73
C MET A 86 -0.39 -6.30 10.10
N LEU A 87 0.54 -6.70 10.95
CA LEU A 87 0.52 -8.03 11.54
C LEU A 87 -0.64 -8.09 12.54
N LYS A 88 -1.63 -8.93 12.28
CA LYS A 88 -2.61 -9.29 13.32
C LYS A 88 -1.87 -10.19 14.29
N VAL A 89 -1.69 -9.72 15.53
CA VAL A 89 -1.32 -10.60 16.63
C VAL A 89 -2.50 -11.56 16.80
N LEU A 90 -2.28 -12.84 16.47
CA LEU A 90 -3.25 -13.91 16.71
C LEU A 90 -3.43 -14.15 18.21
#